data_AF-A0A0D2I9Y1-F1
#
_entry.id   AF-A0A0D2I9Y1-F1
#
_cell.length_a   1.000
_cell.length_b   1.000
_cell.length_c   1.000
_cell.angle_alpha   90.00
_cell.angle_beta   90.00
_cell.angle_gamma   90.00
#
_symmetry.space_group_name_H-M   'P 1'
#
loop_
_entity.id
_entity.type
_entity.pdbx_description
1 polymer ?
#
loop_
_entity_poly.entity_id
_entity_poly.type
_entity_poly.pdbx_seq_one_letter_code
_entity_poly.pdbx_strand_id
1 'polypeptide(L)'
;MRVRTIITNILNEIVFRQIADARHDCSPYMLIHFWTICRILQGIPPQLGYPKEKLPDVIADQVKEFVQALQGPPKVVNTGATAGLLDLLKTFLQISPRDLQDTIRIGCLCTARALTSKLGPDNATVLSTWLNYYRYRDKEGLDRQQFLGRYGRALEEIEQQYAPNHEYAIDILCNYAVAAHYLCHDNDLARKLAFDLWERTQSACEEPAWTVKTKGMAEAAKLIALLGCVNHENKRKNAKDMKKIRQKAGCKGKAGRKKWRQTLIPPPLPQDAAKAVAHLDEAARKLADRGDWDSQFTAAFLYDCLANLTREFCRENSEGHRGEGSKIRSNIVLFHELIKEPPTAVSA
;
A
#
# COMPACT_ATOMS: atom_id res chain seq x y z
N MET A 1 7.90 -18.27 16.62
CA MET A 1 8.64 -17.39 17.55
C MET A 1 9.25 -16.17 16.84
N ARG A 2 10.02 -16.33 15.74
CA ARG A 2 10.64 -15.21 14.99
C ARG A 2 9.67 -14.17 14.39
N VAL A 3 8.55 -14.61 13.85
CA VAL A 3 7.59 -13.69 13.20
C VAL A 3 6.85 -12.81 14.21
N ARG A 4 6.58 -13.33 15.42
CA ARG A 4 5.99 -12.55 16.50
C ARG A 4 6.91 -11.39 16.87
N THR A 5 8.22 -11.63 17.00
CA THR A 5 9.22 -10.59 17.27
C THR A 5 9.32 -9.55 16.15
N ILE A 6 9.29 -9.96 14.89
CA ILE A 6 9.30 -9.02 13.75
C ILE A 6 8.03 -8.16 13.76
N ILE A 7 6.86 -8.76 13.95
CA ILE A 7 5.58 -8.05 14.06
C ILE A 7 5.61 -7.10 15.26
N THR A 8 6.06 -7.57 16.43
CA THR A 8 6.19 -6.75 17.63
C THR A 8 7.15 -5.58 17.40
N ASN A 9 8.26 -5.75 16.69
CA ASN A 9 9.20 -4.66 16.41
C ASN A 9 8.65 -3.66 15.38
N ILE A 10 8.01 -4.14 14.31
CA ILE A 10 7.31 -3.31 13.31
C ILE A 10 6.19 -2.51 13.97
N LEU A 11 5.40 -3.16 14.83
CA LEU A 11 4.34 -2.51 15.59
C LEU A 11 4.90 -1.53 16.63
N ASN A 12 6.03 -1.87 17.27
CA ASN A 12 6.68 -1.00 18.24
C ASN A 12 7.27 0.27 17.63
N GLU A 13 7.94 0.17 16.50
CA GLU A 13 8.67 1.32 15.96
C GLU A 13 7.84 2.18 15.02
N ILE A 14 7.07 1.57 14.11
CA ILE A 14 6.25 2.33 13.15
C ILE A 14 4.96 2.77 13.83
N VAL A 15 4.27 1.82 14.44
CA VAL A 15 2.88 2.00 14.84
C VAL A 15 2.80 2.65 16.22
N PHE A 16 3.61 2.21 17.19
CA PHE A 16 3.59 2.80 18.52
C PHE A 16 4.30 4.15 18.58
N ARG A 17 5.30 4.46 17.76
CA ARG A 17 5.87 5.82 17.72
C ARG A 17 4.86 6.82 17.12
N GLN A 18 4.31 6.52 15.93
CA GLN A 18 3.33 7.40 15.27
C GLN A 18 2.04 7.57 16.07
N ILE A 19 1.57 6.53 16.79
CA ILE A 19 0.39 6.65 17.66
C ILE A 19 0.75 7.25 19.03
N ALA A 20 1.92 6.97 19.61
CA ALA A 20 2.33 7.58 20.88
C ALA A 20 2.43 9.11 20.73
N ASP A 21 2.95 9.59 19.61
CA ASP A 21 2.99 11.01 19.28
C ASP A 21 1.55 11.57 19.09
N ALA A 22 0.64 10.78 18.52
CA ALA A 22 -0.77 11.13 18.38
C ALA A 22 -1.58 11.08 19.70
N ARG A 23 -1.05 10.52 20.80
CA ARG A 23 -1.74 10.50 22.11
C ARG A 23 -1.99 11.90 22.66
N HIS A 24 -1.26 12.89 22.16
CA HIS A 24 -1.34 14.26 22.64
C HIS A 24 -2.44 15.08 21.97
N ASP A 25 -2.91 14.68 20.77
CA ASP A 25 -3.94 15.40 20.02
C ASP A 25 -5.08 14.46 19.61
N CYS A 26 -6.26 14.67 20.22
CA CYS A 26 -7.47 13.92 19.90
C CYS A 26 -8.08 14.35 18.57
N SER A 27 -7.38 14.01 17.49
CA SER A 27 -7.79 14.35 16.14
C SER A 27 -8.56 13.20 15.47
N PRO A 28 -9.61 13.49 14.69
CA PRO A 28 -10.35 12.47 13.93
C PRO A 28 -9.45 11.61 13.02
N TYR A 29 -8.25 12.09 12.67
CA TYR A 29 -7.22 11.35 11.94
C TYR A 29 -6.79 10.05 12.64
N MET A 30 -6.81 10.00 13.98
CA MET A 30 -6.40 8.81 14.72
C MET A 30 -7.23 7.57 14.37
N LEU A 31 -8.53 7.75 14.09
CA LEU A 31 -9.39 6.63 13.69
C LEU A 31 -8.99 6.07 12.33
N ILE A 32 -8.55 6.92 11.39
CA ILE A 32 -8.09 6.48 10.06
C ILE A 32 -6.83 5.62 10.20
N HIS A 33 -5.88 6.07 11.01
CA HIS A 33 -4.66 5.32 11.29
C HIS A 33 -4.99 4.00 12.00
N PHE A 34 -5.87 4.04 13.01
CA PHE A 34 -6.34 2.85 13.71
C PHE A 34 -6.91 1.79 12.75
N TRP A 35 -7.85 2.17 11.87
CA TRP A 35 -8.42 1.23 10.89
C TRP A 35 -7.39 0.72 9.90
N THR A 36 -6.44 1.57 9.50
CA THR A 36 -5.34 1.18 8.60
C THR A 36 -4.46 0.12 9.24
N ILE A 37 -4.15 0.25 10.52
CA ILE A 37 -3.35 -0.72 11.27
C ILE A 37 -4.11 -2.03 11.47
N CYS A 38 -5.37 -1.96 11.91
CA CYS A 38 -6.21 -3.15 12.04
C CYS A 38 -6.26 -3.94 10.72
N ARG A 39 -6.33 -3.24 9.58
CA ARG A 39 -6.25 -3.85 8.25
C ARG A 39 -4.88 -4.48 7.96
N ILE A 40 -3.78 -3.80 8.28
CA ILE A 40 -2.43 -4.35 8.10
C ILE A 40 -2.29 -5.65 8.89
N LEU A 41 -2.71 -5.64 10.16
CA LEU A 41 -2.73 -6.82 11.03
C LEU A 41 -3.55 -7.97 10.40
N GLN A 42 -4.74 -7.68 9.87
CA GLN A 42 -5.54 -8.68 9.15
C GLN A 42 -4.83 -9.28 7.93
N GLY A 43 -3.96 -8.52 7.28
CA GLY A 43 -3.25 -8.93 6.06
C GLY A 43 -2.00 -9.79 6.32
N ILE A 44 -1.43 -9.75 7.52
CA ILE A 44 -0.17 -10.43 7.84
C ILE A 44 -0.33 -11.96 7.90
N PRO A 45 -1.29 -12.55 8.63
CA PRO A 45 -1.37 -14.01 8.76
C PRO A 45 -1.53 -14.76 7.42
N PRO A 46 -2.34 -14.32 6.45
CA PRO A 46 -2.40 -14.97 5.14
C PRO A 46 -1.05 -14.95 4.39
N GLN A 47 -0.28 -13.86 4.50
CA GLN A 47 1.03 -13.73 3.84
C GLN A 47 2.07 -14.67 4.43
N LEU A 48 1.93 -14.98 5.72
CA LEU A 48 2.77 -15.93 6.43
C LEU A 48 2.34 -17.39 6.23
N GLY A 49 1.31 -17.63 5.42
CA GLY A 49 0.84 -18.98 5.10
C GLY A 49 0.00 -19.63 6.19
N TYR A 50 -0.61 -18.86 7.11
CA TYR A 50 -1.51 -19.43 8.10
C TYR A 50 -2.75 -20.07 7.43
N PRO A 51 -3.20 -21.26 7.89
CA PRO A 51 -4.40 -21.90 7.39
C PRO A 51 -5.64 -21.01 7.58
N LYS A 52 -6.58 -21.04 6.62
CA LYS A 52 -7.77 -20.19 6.63
C LYS A 52 -8.61 -20.36 7.88
N GLU A 53 -8.66 -21.57 8.41
CA GLU A 53 -9.43 -21.96 9.58
C GLU A 53 -8.88 -21.32 10.86
N LYS A 54 -7.58 -20.98 10.89
CA LYS A 54 -6.89 -20.35 12.03
C LYS A 54 -6.77 -18.84 11.90
N LEU A 55 -7.10 -18.26 10.75
CA LEU A 55 -6.96 -16.82 10.51
C LEU A 55 -7.74 -15.98 11.52
N PRO A 56 -9.02 -16.28 11.86
CA PRO A 56 -9.77 -15.45 12.79
C PRO A 56 -9.08 -15.30 14.14
N ASP A 57 -8.62 -16.41 14.71
CA ASP A 57 -8.00 -16.44 16.04
C ASP A 57 -6.65 -15.69 16.03
N VAL A 58 -5.81 -15.93 15.02
CA VAL A 58 -4.50 -15.25 14.91
C VAL A 58 -4.66 -13.75 14.72
N ILE A 59 -5.63 -13.31 13.92
CA ILE A 59 -5.93 -11.89 13.70
C ILE A 59 -6.43 -11.27 15.01
N ALA A 60 -7.32 -11.95 15.73
CA ALA A 60 -7.84 -11.44 16.99
C ALA A 60 -6.75 -11.31 18.05
N ASP A 61 -5.85 -12.28 18.16
CA ASP A 61 -4.70 -12.20 19.06
C ASP A 61 -3.78 -11.01 18.71
N GLN A 62 -3.51 -10.78 17.43
CA GLN A 62 -2.70 -9.66 16.96
C GLN A 62 -3.35 -8.29 17.24
N VAL A 63 -4.66 -8.18 16.97
CA VAL A 63 -5.41 -6.95 17.27
C VAL A 63 -5.48 -6.74 18.79
N LYS A 64 -5.61 -7.81 19.58
CA LYS A 64 -5.61 -7.74 21.04
C LYS A 64 -4.26 -7.26 21.58
N GLU A 65 -3.15 -7.82 21.11
CA GLU A 65 -1.81 -7.36 21.46
C GLU A 65 -1.60 -5.89 21.09
N PHE A 66 -2.03 -5.48 19.88
CA PHE A 66 -1.97 -4.09 19.44
C PHE A 66 -2.76 -3.15 20.35
N VAL A 67 -4.01 -3.50 20.66
CA VAL A 67 -4.88 -2.70 21.52
C VAL A 67 -4.34 -2.62 22.96
N GLN A 68 -3.81 -3.71 23.51
CA GLN A 68 -3.19 -3.73 24.83
C GLN A 68 -1.94 -2.85 24.88
N ALA A 69 -1.13 -2.85 23.83
CA ALA A 69 0.04 -1.97 23.73
C ALA A 69 -0.36 -0.49 23.63
N LEU A 70 -1.46 -0.18 22.92
CA LEU A 70 -2.02 1.18 22.87
C LEU A 70 -2.49 1.70 24.23
N GLN A 71 -2.93 0.82 25.13
CA GLN A 71 -3.34 1.20 26.48
C GLN A 71 -2.15 1.62 27.36
N GLY A 72 -0.91 1.25 27.01
CA GLY A 72 0.31 1.59 27.74
C GLY A 72 0.32 1.13 29.21
N PRO A 73 1.40 1.41 29.96
CA PRO A 73 1.34 1.29 31.42
C PRO A 73 0.35 2.36 31.97
N PRO A 74 -0.46 2.03 32.99
CA PRO A 74 -1.58 2.85 33.49
C PRO A 74 -1.18 4.18 34.17
N LYS A 75 0.03 4.70 33.94
CA LYS A 75 0.59 5.88 34.61
C LYS A 75 0.44 7.19 33.85
N VAL A 76 -0.06 7.19 32.61
CA VAL A 76 -0.30 8.45 31.88
C VAL A 76 -1.70 8.94 32.23
N VAL A 77 -1.75 10.09 32.90
CA VAL A 77 -2.95 10.76 33.39
C VAL A 77 -3.99 10.89 32.28
N ASN A 78 -5.19 10.31 32.52
CA ASN A 78 -6.38 10.42 31.67
C ASN A 78 -6.75 11.91 31.50
N THR A 79 -6.25 12.56 30.46
CA THR A 79 -6.92 13.74 29.92
C THR A 79 -8.18 13.27 29.21
N GLY A 80 -9.34 13.88 29.49
CA GLY A 80 -10.66 13.38 29.08
C GLY A 80 -10.85 13.14 27.58
N ALA A 81 -9.97 13.67 26.73
CA ALA A 81 -9.98 13.47 25.30
C ALA A 81 -9.54 12.05 24.88
N THR A 82 -8.58 11.44 25.59
CA THR A 82 -8.07 10.08 25.27
C THR A 82 -8.95 8.95 25.81
N ALA A 83 -9.82 9.25 26.78
CA ALA A 83 -10.73 8.28 27.39
C ALA A 83 -11.65 7.60 26.36
N GLY A 84 -12.19 8.35 25.40
CA GLY A 84 -13.08 7.79 24.37
C GLY A 84 -12.40 6.79 23.43
N LEU A 85 -11.14 7.05 23.05
CA LEU A 85 -10.35 6.11 22.26
C LEU A 85 -9.99 4.87 23.06
N LEU A 86 -9.59 5.05 24.33
CA LEU A 86 -9.27 3.92 25.22
C LEU A 86 -10.49 3.04 25.49
N ASP A 87 -11.68 3.61 25.63
CA ASP A 87 -12.90 2.84 25.82
C ASP A 87 -13.32 2.12 24.54
N LEU A 88 -13.21 2.77 23.37
CA LEU A 88 -13.39 2.09 22.08
C LEU A 88 -12.44 0.89 21.93
N LEU A 89 -11.16 1.09 22.27
CA LEU A 89 -10.14 0.06 22.26
C LEU A 89 -10.49 -1.10 23.22
N LYS A 90 -10.92 -0.81 24.45
CA LYS A 90 -11.40 -1.84 25.39
C LYS A 90 -12.60 -2.61 24.83
N THR A 91 -13.55 -1.93 24.20
CA THR A 91 -14.70 -2.59 23.56
C THR A 91 -14.21 -3.53 22.47
N PHE A 92 -13.23 -3.14 21.64
CA PHE A 92 -12.65 -4.01 20.62
C PHE A 92 -12.06 -5.31 21.18
N LEU A 93 -11.47 -5.28 22.37
CA LEU A 93 -10.92 -6.48 23.03
C LEU A 93 -11.99 -7.49 23.46
N GLN A 94 -13.24 -7.05 23.60
CA GLN A 94 -14.36 -7.89 24.02
C GLN A 94 -15.10 -8.53 22.84
N ILE A 95 -14.78 -8.13 21.61
CA ILE A 95 -15.43 -8.62 20.39
C ILE A 95 -14.87 -10.00 20.04
N SER A 96 -15.74 -10.92 19.67
CA SER A 96 -15.31 -12.25 19.23
C SER A 96 -14.41 -12.16 17.98
N PRO A 97 -13.41 -13.05 17.83
CA PRO A 97 -12.59 -13.09 16.62
C PRO A 97 -13.39 -13.16 15.31
N ARG A 98 -14.55 -13.82 15.35
CA ARG A 98 -15.45 -13.99 14.21
C ARG A 98 -16.13 -12.68 13.81
N ASP A 99 -16.51 -11.87 14.79
CA ASP A 99 -17.23 -10.60 14.57
C ASP A 99 -16.28 -9.42 14.36
N LEU A 100 -15.02 -9.54 14.77
CA LEU A 100 -14.02 -8.47 14.70
C LEU A 100 -13.86 -7.92 13.28
N GLN A 101 -13.92 -8.77 12.26
CA GLN A 101 -13.81 -8.34 10.87
C GLN A 101 -14.98 -7.44 10.46
N ASP A 102 -16.21 -7.81 10.84
CA ASP A 102 -17.41 -7.02 10.55
C ASP A 102 -17.44 -5.73 11.36
N THR A 103 -17.02 -5.76 12.62
CA THR A 103 -16.91 -4.55 13.43
C THR A 103 -15.90 -3.58 12.82
N ILE A 104 -14.73 -4.03 12.39
CA ILE A 104 -13.74 -3.16 11.73
C ILE A 104 -14.32 -2.58 10.44
N ARG A 105 -15.06 -3.37 9.66
CA ARG A 105 -15.72 -2.90 8.43
C ARG A 105 -16.77 -1.83 8.72
N ILE A 106 -17.67 -2.10 9.67
CA ILE A 106 -18.75 -1.18 10.05
C ILE A 106 -18.16 0.09 10.68
N GLY A 107 -17.18 -0.04 11.57
CA GLY A 107 -16.50 1.08 12.22
C GLY A 107 -15.79 2.00 11.22
N CYS A 108 -15.10 1.43 10.22
CA CYS A 108 -14.50 2.20 9.14
C CYS A 108 -15.55 2.95 8.31
N LEU A 109 -16.67 2.29 7.96
CA LEU A 109 -17.78 2.93 7.24
C LEU A 109 -18.41 4.09 8.04
N CYS A 110 -18.69 3.86 9.32
CA CYS A 110 -19.24 4.87 10.22
C CYS A 110 -18.28 6.05 10.37
N THR A 111 -16.97 5.79 10.47
CA THR A 111 -15.94 6.83 10.49
C THR A 111 -15.95 7.65 9.20
N ALA A 112 -15.97 7.00 8.05
CA ALA A 112 -16.02 7.69 6.75
C ALA A 112 -17.26 8.59 6.63
N ARG A 113 -18.44 8.08 7.03
CA ARG A 113 -19.69 8.85 7.03
C ARG A 113 -19.66 10.02 8.01
N ALA A 114 -19.17 9.81 9.23
CA ALA A 114 -19.05 10.86 10.23
C ALA A 114 -18.10 11.98 9.79
N LEU A 115 -16.94 11.62 9.24
CA LEU A 115 -15.99 12.59 8.67
C LEU A 115 -16.60 13.34 7.48
N THR A 116 -17.28 12.63 6.58
CA THR A 116 -17.98 13.26 5.43
C THR A 116 -18.99 14.30 5.89
N SER A 117 -19.78 13.97 6.90
CA SER A 117 -20.79 14.88 7.47
C SER A 117 -20.15 16.11 8.12
N LYS A 118 -19.02 15.95 8.82
CA LYS A 118 -18.36 17.04 9.54
C LYS A 118 -17.46 17.94 8.69
N LEU A 119 -16.72 17.35 7.75
CA LEU A 119 -15.66 18.04 7.00
C LEU A 119 -16.03 18.30 5.54
N GLY A 120 -17.12 17.71 5.06
CA GLY A 120 -17.51 17.74 3.65
C GLY A 120 -16.89 16.62 2.82
N PRO A 121 -17.52 16.25 1.69
CA PRO A 121 -17.12 15.10 0.87
C PRO A 121 -15.80 15.26 0.11
N ASP A 122 -15.36 16.50 -0.11
CA ASP A 122 -14.18 16.84 -0.93
C ASP A 122 -12.94 17.08 -0.05
N ASN A 123 -13.07 17.01 1.28
CA ASN A 123 -11.94 17.12 2.20
C ASN A 123 -10.94 15.96 1.99
N ALA A 124 -9.64 16.26 1.93
CA ALA A 124 -8.57 15.27 1.69
C ALA A 124 -8.64 14.06 2.65
N THR A 125 -8.92 14.32 3.93
CA THR A 125 -9.10 13.31 4.97
C THR A 125 -10.24 12.35 4.65
N VAL A 126 -11.36 12.91 4.20
CA VAL A 126 -12.57 12.17 3.85
C VAL A 126 -12.31 11.30 2.63
N LEU A 127 -11.66 11.86 1.61
CA LEU A 127 -11.27 11.15 0.40
C LEU A 127 -10.31 9.99 0.68
N SER A 128 -9.30 10.20 1.53
CA SER A 128 -8.37 9.15 1.96
C SER A 128 -9.06 8.04 2.76
N THR A 129 -10.02 8.41 3.63
CA THR A 129 -10.81 7.43 4.39
C THR A 129 -11.66 6.57 3.46
N TRP A 130 -12.38 7.18 2.51
CA TRP A 130 -13.18 6.47 1.52
C TRP A 130 -12.33 5.62 0.58
N LEU A 131 -11.16 6.09 0.16
CA LEU A 131 -10.21 5.31 -0.64
C LEU A 131 -9.84 4.01 0.07
N ASN A 132 -9.50 4.08 1.35
CA ASN A 132 -9.20 2.90 2.16
C ASN A 132 -10.43 1.98 2.28
N TYR A 133 -11.62 2.53 2.53
CA TYR A 133 -12.83 1.73 2.63
C TYR A 133 -13.15 0.97 1.32
N TYR A 134 -13.24 1.68 0.20
CA TYR A 134 -13.58 1.09 -1.10
C TYR A 134 -12.53 0.10 -1.60
N ARG A 135 -11.25 0.33 -1.31
CA ARG A 135 -10.17 -0.57 -1.75
C ARG A 135 -10.28 -1.97 -1.18
N TYR A 136 -10.76 -2.09 0.05
CA TYR A 136 -10.70 -3.35 0.78
C TYR A 136 -12.06 -3.94 1.14
N ARG A 137 -13.16 -3.17 1.00
CA ARG A 137 -14.49 -3.62 1.46
C ARG A 137 -15.54 -3.60 0.36
N ASP A 138 -15.72 -2.48 -0.33
CA ASP A 138 -16.85 -2.32 -1.25
C ASP A 138 -16.42 -1.68 -2.57
N LYS A 139 -15.88 -2.47 -3.49
CA LYS A 139 -15.45 -1.94 -4.80
C LYS A 139 -16.61 -1.64 -5.74
N GLU A 140 -17.79 -2.21 -5.48
CA GLU A 140 -18.94 -2.18 -6.39
C GLU A 140 -19.85 -0.97 -6.10
N GLY A 141 -19.95 -0.53 -4.84
CA GLY A 141 -20.72 0.65 -4.44
C GLY A 141 -20.08 2.00 -4.81
N LEU A 142 -18.94 2.01 -5.53
CA LEU A 142 -18.21 3.22 -5.87
C LEU A 142 -18.66 3.81 -7.21
N ASP A 143 -19.22 5.02 -7.19
CA ASP A 143 -19.29 5.87 -8.38
C ASP A 143 -17.88 6.40 -8.70
N ARG A 144 -17.21 5.72 -9.64
CA ARG A 144 -15.82 5.97 -10.01
C ARG A 144 -15.61 7.38 -10.55
N GLN A 145 -16.51 7.84 -11.43
CA GLN A 145 -16.36 9.14 -12.08
C GLN A 145 -16.55 10.26 -11.07
N GLN A 146 -17.59 10.16 -10.23
CA GLN A 146 -17.81 11.12 -9.18
C GLN A 146 -16.63 11.14 -8.20
N PHE A 147 -16.14 9.97 -7.79
CA PHE A 147 -15.04 9.87 -6.82
C PHE A 147 -13.73 10.45 -7.34
N LEU A 148 -13.34 10.17 -8.58
CA LEU A 148 -12.17 10.78 -9.21
C LEU A 148 -12.37 12.29 -9.42
N GLY A 149 -13.58 12.74 -9.74
CA GLY A 149 -13.91 14.17 -9.85
C GLY A 149 -13.74 14.92 -8.53
N ARG A 150 -14.03 14.29 -7.39
CA ARG A 150 -13.80 14.89 -6.06
C ARG A 150 -12.30 15.06 -5.77
N TYR A 151 -11.49 14.06 -6.10
CA TYR A 151 -10.03 14.18 -5.98
C TYR A 151 -9.46 15.30 -6.86
N GLY A 152 -9.94 15.43 -8.10
CA GLY A 152 -9.53 16.51 -9.00
C GLY A 152 -9.78 17.89 -8.39
N ARG A 153 -11.01 18.16 -7.91
CA ARG A 153 -11.34 19.43 -7.25
C ARG A 153 -10.54 19.66 -5.98
N ALA A 154 -10.39 18.64 -5.13
CA ALA A 154 -9.63 18.76 -3.89
C ALA A 154 -8.14 19.09 -4.15
N LEU A 155 -7.55 18.52 -5.20
CA LEU A 155 -6.19 18.85 -5.62
C LEU A 155 -6.11 20.30 -6.13
N GLU A 156 -7.03 20.73 -6.99
CA GLU A 156 -7.08 22.10 -7.49
C GLU A 156 -7.22 23.14 -6.36
N GLU A 157 -8.12 22.89 -5.40
CA GLU A 157 -8.32 23.77 -4.23
C GLU A 157 -7.06 23.84 -3.35
N ILE A 158 -6.42 22.70 -3.08
CA ILE A 158 -5.18 22.65 -2.29
C ILE A 158 -4.04 23.35 -3.02
N GLU A 159 -3.93 23.22 -4.34
CA GLU A 159 -2.90 23.90 -5.15
C GLU A 159 -3.16 25.41 -5.32
N GLN A 160 -4.40 25.86 -5.15
CA GLN A 160 -4.71 27.29 -5.06
C GLN A 160 -4.31 27.87 -3.70
N GLN A 161 -4.51 27.09 -2.63
CA GLN A 161 -4.20 27.51 -1.26
C GLN A 161 -2.71 27.37 -0.93
N TYR A 162 -2.04 26.37 -1.50
CA TYR A 162 -0.65 26.00 -1.25
C TYR A 162 0.08 25.75 -2.56
N ALA A 163 1.41 25.78 -2.57
CA ALA A 163 2.17 25.45 -3.78
C ALA A 163 1.98 23.97 -4.22
N PRO A 164 2.09 23.64 -5.51
CA PRO A 164 1.99 22.25 -6.02
C PRO A 164 2.96 21.24 -5.39
N ASN A 165 4.09 21.73 -4.85
CA ASN A 165 5.11 20.92 -4.18
C ASN A 165 4.95 20.87 -2.64
N HIS A 166 3.88 21.49 -2.12
CA HIS A 166 3.54 21.43 -0.71
C HIS A 166 3.08 20.02 -0.31
N GLU A 167 3.31 19.61 0.94
CA GLU A 167 3.03 18.24 1.39
C GLU A 167 1.56 17.86 1.24
N TYR A 168 0.62 18.78 1.51
CA TYR A 168 -0.81 18.54 1.29
C TYR A 168 -1.16 18.25 -0.17
N ALA A 169 -0.54 18.97 -1.12
CA ALA A 169 -0.75 18.74 -2.55
C ALA A 169 -0.17 17.38 -2.98
N ILE A 170 0.98 17.00 -2.41
CA ILE A 170 1.62 15.72 -2.70
C ILE A 170 0.80 14.55 -2.13
N ASP A 171 0.27 14.64 -0.90
CA ASP A 171 -0.53 13.54 -0.34
C ASP A 171 -1.86 13.35 -1.10
N ILE A 172 -2.55 14.45 -1.47
CA ILE A 172 -3.79 14.33 -2.25
C ILE A 172 -3.52 13.78 -3.67
N LEU A 173 -2.44 14.23 -4.33
CA LEU A 173 -2.03 13.72 -5.64
C LEU A 173 -1.66 12.23 -5.57
N CYS A 174 -0.95 11.82 -4.53
CA CYS A 174 -0.63 10.41 -4.27
C CYS A 174 -1.89 9.56 -4.12
N ASN A 175 -2.82 10.00 -3.26
CA ASN A 175 -4.09 9.29 -3.05
C ASN A 175 -4.94 9.26 -4.32
N TYR A 176 -4.92 10.33 -5.12
CA TYR A 176 -5.61 10.41 -6.40
C TYR A 176 -5.06 9.41 -7.42
N ALA A 177 -3.74 9.33 -7.58
CA ALA A 177 -3.08 8.38 -8.46
C ALA A 177 -3.40 6.92 -8.06
N VAL A 178 -3.38 6.63 -6.75
CA VAL A 178 -3.74 5.33 -6.19
C VAL A 178 -5.22 4.99 -6.45
N ALA A 179 -6.13 5.96 -6.27
CA ALA A 179 -7.56 5.77 -6.54
C ALA A 179 -7.83 5.51 -8.03
N ALA A 180 -7.23 6.29 -8.92
CA ALA A 180 -7.32 6.10 -10.37
C ALA A 180 -6.87 4.68 -10.76
N HIS A 181 -5.73 4.23 -10.23
CA HIS A 181 -5.16 2.94 -10.60
C HIS A 181 -5.90 1.74 -9.98
N TYR A 182 -6.04 1.72 -8.66
CA TYR A 182 -6.45 0.52 -7.92
C TYR A 182 -7.96 0.38 -7.74
N LEU A 183 -8.71 1.49 -7.76
CA LEU A 183 -10.16 1.48 -7.59
C LEU A 183 -10.89 1.65 -8.91
N CYS A 184 -10.52 2.68 -9.66
CA CYS A 184 -11.29 3.10 -10.81
C CYS A 184 -10.83 2.43 -12.10
N HIS A 185 -9.60 1.89 -12.10
CA HIS A 185 -8.94 1.26 -13.25
C HIS A 185 -8.80 2.22 -14.44
N ASP A 186 -8.70 3.52 -14.17
CA ASP A 186 -8.37 4.55 -15.15
C ASP A 186 -6.84 4.66 -15.26
N ASN A 187 -6.27 3.81 -16.13
CA ASN A 187 -4.82 3.68 -16.26
C ASN A 187 -4.18 4.92 -16.92
N ASP A 188 -4.91 5.64 -17.76
CA ASP A 188 -4.37 6.82 -18.44
C ASP A 188 -4.27 8.00 -17.46
N LEU A 189 -5.34 8.24 -16.69
CA LEU A 189 -5.30 9.20 -15.60
C LEU A 189 -4.25 8.81 -14.56
N ALA A 190 -4.23 7.54 -14.12
CA ALA A 190 -3.24 7.07 -13.15
C ALA A 190 -1.80 7.26 -13.64
N ARG A 191 -1.54 7.03 -14.94
CA ARG A 191 -0.22 7.25 -15.53
C ARG A 191 0.16 8.73 -15.50
N LYS A 192 -0.76 9.61 -15.93
CA LYS A 192 -0.55 11.07 -15.88
C LYS A 192 -0.22 11.53 -14.46
N LEU A 193 -1.05 11.14 -13.49
CA LEU A 193 -0.88 11.52 -12.08
C LEU A 193 0.41 10.93 -11.47
N ALA A 194 0.78 9.69 -11.83
CA ALA A 194 2.00 9.08 -11.30
C ALA A 194 3.27 9.75 -11.82
N PHE A 195 3.32 10.17 -13.09
CA PHE A 195 4.44 10.96 -13.61
C PHE A 195 4.49 12.36 -13.00
N ASP A 196 3.35 13.04 -12.87
CA ASP A 196 3.28 14.33 -12.18
C ASP A 196 3.80 14.21 -10.73
N LEU A 197 3.35 13.17 -10.00
CA LEU A 197 3.83 12.89 -8.65
C LEU A 197 5.33 12.61 -8.61
N TRP A 198 5.87 11.86 -9.56
CA TRP A 198 7.31 11.60 -9.66
C TRP A 198 8.09 12.90 -9.84
N GLU A 199 7.72 13.75 -10.80
CA GLU A 199 8.42 15.01 -11.05
C GLU A 199 8.45 15.92 -9.82
N ARG A 200 7.36 15.97 -9.05
CA ARG A 200 7.26 16.78 -7.82
C ARG A 200 8.04 16.21 -6.63
N THR A 201 8.37 14.92 -6.64
CA THR A 201 8.91 14.22 -5.47
C THR A 201 10.28 13.58 -5.69
N GLN A 202 10.77 13.49 -6.93
CA GLN A 202 12.03 12.80 -7.24
C GLN A 202 13.24 13.41 -6.53
N SER A 203 13.21 14.69 -6.14
CA SER A 203 14.30 15.30 -5.36
C SER A 203 14.40 14.76 -3.93
N ALA A 204 13.33 14.16 -3.37
CA ALA A 204 13.36 13.50 -2.05
C ALA A 204 14.32 12.28 -2.02
N CYS A 205 14.79 11.86 -3.18
CA CYS A 205 15.85 10.88 -3.37
C CYS A 205 17.20 11.23 -2.74
N GLU A 206 17.51 12.52 -2.60
CA GLU A 206 18.88 12.96 -2.26
C GLU A 206 19.20 12.74 -0.78
N GLU A 207 18.22 13.00 0.07
CA GLU A 207 18.25 12.84 1.53
C GLU A 207 16.94 12.19 2.01
N PRO A 208 16.80 10.86 1.88
CA PRO A 208 15.53 10.20 2.17
C PRO A 208 15.29 10.11 3.69
N ALA A 209 14.56 11.09 4.21
CA ALA A 209 13.80 10.96 5.45
C ALA A 209 12.38 10.51 5.12
N TRP A 210 11.73 9.74 6.00
CA TRP A 210 10.35 9.35 5.79
C TRP A 210 9.42 10.56 5.93
N THR A 211 9.08 11.13 4.77
CA THR A 211 8.22 12.31 4.63
C THR A 211 7.11 12.01 3.62
N VAL A 212 6.14 12.92 3.53
CA VAL A 212 5.09 12.83 2.50
C VAL A 212 5.70 12.81 1.09
N LYS A 213 6.79 13.53 0.86
CA LYS A 213 7.50 13.55 -0.43
C LYS A 213 8.13 12.20 -0.75
N THR A 214 8.84 11.61 0.21
CA THR A 214 9.48 10.30 0.08
C THR A 214 8.45 9.19 -0.18
N LYS A 215 7.34 9.22 0.55
CA LYS A 215 6.18 8.33 0.31
C LYS A 215 5.61 8.52 -1.10
N GLY A 216 5.39 9.78 -1.51
CA GLY A 216 4.88 10.13 -2.84
C GLY A 216 5.79 9.62 -3.96
N MET A 217 7.11 9.79 -3.83
CA MET A 217 8.11 9.28 -4.75
C MET A 217 8.07 7.75 -4.87
N ALA A 218 8.05 7.04 -3.73
CA ALA A 218 7.98 5.58 -3.71
C ALA A 218 6.71 5.05 -4.40
N GLU A 219 5.56 5.68 -4.13
CA GLU A 219 4.29 5.32 -4.77
C GLU A 219 4.26 5.67 -6.25
N ALA A 220 4.80 6.83 -6.65
CA ALA A 220 4.94 7.21 -8.05
C ALA A 220 5.77 6.18 -8.82
N ALA A 221 6.95 5.83 -8.33
CA ALA A 221 7.83 4.84 -8.94
C ALA A 221 7.14 3.50 -9.12
N LYS A 222 6.44 3.04 -8.08
CA LYS A 222 5.65 1.80 -8.12
C LYS A 222 4.54 1.86 -9.16
N LEU A 223 3.76 2.94 -9.20
CA LEU A 223 2.66 3.09 -10.16
C LEU A 223 3.19 3.18 -11.59
N ILE A 224 4.26 3.95 -11.84
CA ILE A 224 4.91 4.04 -13.14
C ILE A 224 5.36 2.66 -13.61
N ALA A 225 6.05 1.88 -12.77
CA ALA A 225 6.47 0.52 -13.10
C ALA A 225 5.27 -0.41 -13.36
N LEU A 226 4.26 -0.40 -12.49
CA LEU A 226 3.08 -1.24 -12.66
C LEU A 226 2.29 -0.90 -13.94
N LEU A 227 2.16 0.38 -14.28
CA LEU A 227 1.47 0.83 -15.50
C LEU A 227 2.33 0.67 -16.75
N GLY A 228 3.65 0.80 -16.62
CA GLY A 228 4.65 0.63 -17.67
C GLY A 228 4.97 -0.83 -17.99
N CYS A 229 4.59 -1.76 -17.12
CA CYS A 229 4.83 -3.19 -17.35
C CYS A 229 3.52 -3.98 -17.43
N VAL A 230 2.58 -3.76 -16.51
CA VAL A 230 1.32 -4.52 -16.40
C VAL A 230 0.20 -3.83 -17.18
N ASN A 231 0.24 -3.97 -18.50
CA ASN A 231 -0.70 -3.34 -19.43
C ASN A 231 -2.10 -3.98 -19.50
N HIS A 232 -2.38 -5.02 -18.70
CA HIS A 232 -3.71 -5.62 -18.68
C HIS A 232 -4.04 -6.25 -17.32
N GLU A 233 -5.23 -5.98 -16.78
CA GLU A 233 -5.80 -6.67 -15.60
C GLU A 233 -5.72 -8.20 -15.66
N ASN A 234 -5.76 -8.78 -16.86
CA ASN A 234 -5.68 -10.22 -17.07
C ASN A 234 -4.30 -10.79 -16.76
N LYS A 235 -3.24 -9.97 -16.80
CA LYS A 235 -1.91 -10.36 -16.31
C LYS A 235 -1.86 -10.48 -14.77
N ARG A 236 -2.79 -9.83 -14.06
CA ARG A 236 -2.92 -9.89 -12.59
C ARG A 236 -3.75 -11.08 -12.10
N LYS A 237 -4.36 -11.83 -13.02
CA LYS A 237 -5.25 -12.96 -12.70
C LYS A 237 -4.48 -14.27 -12.79
N ASN A 238 -4.66 -15.14 -11.79
CA ASN A 238 -4.03 -16.45 -11.80
C ASN A 238 -4.56 -17.31 -12.99
N ALA A 239 -3.87 -18.42 -13.29
CA ALA A 239 -4.22 -19.29 -14.41
C ALA A 239 -5.67 -19.81 -14.36
N LYS A 240 -6.23 -20.00 -13.17
CA LYS A 240 -7.61 -20.49 -12.97
C LYS A 240 -8.64 -19.42 -13.34
N ASP A 241 -8.42 -18.17 -12.93
CA ASP A 241 -9.30 -17.05 -13.26
C ASP A 241 -9.20 -16.68 -14.74
N MET A 242 -8.00 -16.77 -15.30
CA MET A 242 -7.78 -16.63 -16.74
C MET A 242 -8.49 -17.70 -17.55
N LYS A 243 -8.56 -18.94 -17.05
CA LYS A 243 -9.33 -20.02 -17.67
C LYS A 243 -10.83 -19.69 -17.67
N LYS A 244 -11.37 -19.19 -16.54
CA LYS A 244 -12.79 -18.78 -16.42
C LYS A 244 -13.13 -17.64 -17.38
N ILE A 245 -12.28 -16.63 -17.49
CA ILE A 245 -12.49 -15.49 -18.41
C ILE A 245 -12.50 -15.95 -19.86
N ARG A 246 -11.54 -16.79 -20.25
CA ARG A 246 -11.50 -17.36 -21.61
C ARG A 246 -12.72 -18.21 -21.91
N GLN A 247 -13.20 -18.99 -20.94
CA GLN A 247 -14.44 -19.78 -21.08
C GLN A 247 -15.66 -18.88 -21.27
N LYS A 248 -15.81 -17.84 -20.44
CA LYS A 248 -16.91 -16.86 -20.54
C LYS A 248 -16.87 -16.09 -21.86
N ALA A 249 -15.68 -15.73 -22.34
CA ALA A 249 -15.49 -15.01 -23.58
C ALA A 249 -15.58 -15.89 -24.85
N GLY A 250 -15.98 -17.17 -24.73
CA GLY A 250 -16.09 -18.08 -25.87
C GLY A 250 -14.76 -18.37 -26.58
N CYS A 251 -13.62 -18.08 -25.93
CA CYS A 251 -12.29 -18.16 -26.52
C CYS A 251 -11.74 -19.60 -26.49
N LYS A 252 -12.49 -20.55 -27.05
CA LYS A 252 -12.08 -21.95 -27.19
C LYS A 252 -11.09 -22.09 -28.37
N GLY A 253 -10.07 -22.95 -28.20
CA GLY A 253 -9.10 -23.26 -29.24
C GLY A 253 -8.02 -22.18 -29.49
N LYS A 254 -7.14 -22.42 -30.48
CA LYS A 254 -6.02 -21.52 -30.84
C LYS A 254 -6.52 -20.23 -31.48
N ALA A 255 -7.54 -20.31 -32.35
CA ALA A 255 -8.12 -19.16 -33.06
C ALA A 255 -8.85 -18.18 -32.12
N GLY A 256 -9.71 -18.68 -31.22
CA GLY A 256 -10.38 -17.84 -30.22
C GLY A 256 -9.40 -17.13 -29.28
N ARG A 257 -8.33 -17.82 -28.87
CA ARG A 257 -7.24 -17.21 -28.08
C ARG A 257 -6.46 -16.15 -28.87
N LYS A 258 -6.26 -16.32 -30.18
CA LYS A 258 -5.61 -15.32 -31.04
C LYS A 258 -6.49 -14.06 -31.16
N LYS A 259 -7.78 -14.22 -31.45
CA LYS A 259 -8.75 -13.11 -31.53
C LYS A 259 -8.83 -12.34 -30.21
N TRP A 260 -8.87 -13.04 -29.09
CA TRP A 260 -8.86 -12.43 -27.77
C TRP A 260 -7.55 -11.71 -27.43
N ARG A 261 -6.39 -12.22 -27.89
CA ARG A 261 -5.12 -11.49 -27.73
C ARG A 261 -5.09 -10.18 -28.53
N GLN A 262 -5.75 -10.16 -29.69
CA GLN A 262 -5.85 -8.95 -30.52
C GLN A 262 -6.75 -7.86 -29.91
N THR A 263 -7.63 -8.20 -28.97
CA THR A 263 -8.40 -7.22 -28.20
C THR A 263 -7.64 -6.71 -26.97
N LEU A 264 -6.44 -7.23 -26.68
CA LEU A 264 -5.61 -6.76 -25.58
C LEU A 264 -4.79 -5.57 -26.06
N ILE A 265 -4.60 -4.58 -25.18
CA ILE A 265 -3.66 -3.49 -25.40
C ILE A 265 -2.27 -4.11 -25.68
N PRO A 266 -1.56 -3.68 -26.73
CA PRO A 266 -0.23 -4.19 -27.04
C PRO A 266 0.72 -3.99 -25.85
N PRO A 267 1.72 -4.88 -25.67
CA PRO A 267 2.76 -4.66 -24.68
C PRO A 267 3.44 -3.31 -24.93
N PRO A 268 3.83 -2.59 -23.86
CA PRO A 268 4.62 -1.38 -23.98
C PRO A 268 5.95 -1.70 -24.67
N LEU A 269 6.55 -0.70 -25.32
CA LEU A 269 7.86 -0.88 -25.93
C LEU A 269 8.86 -1.30 -24.84
N PRO A 270 9.81 -2.20 -25.13
CA PRO A 270 10.79 -2.64 -24.14
C PRO A 270 11.55 -1.49 -23.46
N GLN A 271 11.80 -0.41 -24.20
CA GLN A 271 12.44 0.80 -23.68
C GLN A 271 11.59 1.52 -22.63
N ASP A 272 10.27 1.63 -22.86
CA ASP A 272 9.34 2.26 -21.91
C ASP A 272 9.21 1.43 -20.63
N ALA A 273 9.14 0.11 -20.78
CA ALA A 273 9.11 -0.81 -19.64
C ALA A 273 10.43 -0.76 -18.85
N ALA A 274 11.58 -0.72 -19.53
CA ALA A 274 12.88 -0.60 -18.89
C ALA A 274 13.02 0.73 -18.13
N LYS A 275 12.58 1.85 -18.72
CA LYS A 275 12.55 3.15 -18.05
C LYS A 275 11.64 3.14 -16.82
N ALA A 276 10.46 2.54 -16.92
CA ALA A 276 9.53 2.43 -15.81
C ALA A 276 10.10 1.59 -14.65
N VAL A 277 10.80 0.50 -14.97
CA VAL A 277 11.51 -0.32 -13.98
C VAL A 277 12.69 0.42 -13.36
N ALA A 278 13.40 1.25 -14.13
CA ALA A 278 14.52 2.03 -13.63
C ALA A 278 14.11 3.02 -12.53
N HIS A 279 12.95 3.68 -12.67
CA HIS A 279 12.42 4.55 -11.61
C HIS A 279 12.14 3.78 -10.30
N LEU A 280 11.60 2.56 -10.41
CA LEU A 280 11.33 1.70 -9.26
C LEU A 280 12.61 1.23 -8.57
N ASP A 281 13.59 0.79 -9.36
CA ASP A 281 14.91 0.38 -8.86
C ASP A 281 15.64 1.54 -8.18
N GLU A 282 15.64 2.73 -8.80
CA GLU A 282 16.25 3.93 -8.26
C GLU A 282 15.63 4.33 -6.91
N ALA A 283 14.29 4.37 -6.83
CA ALA A 283 13.59 4.66 -5.59
C ALA A 283 13.92 3.62 -4.51
N ALA A 284 13.90 2.32 -4.84
CA ALA A 284 14.20 1.25 -3.90
C ALA A 284 15.64 1.35 -3.35
N ARG A 285 16.63 1.57 -4.21
CA ARG A 285 18.04 1.72 -3.79
C ARG A 285 18.25 2.90 -2.86
N LYS A 286 17.74 4.08 -3.24
CA LYS A 286 17.94 5.30 -2.44
C LYS A 286 17.29 5.19 -1.06
N LEU A 287 16.08 4.63 -0.99
CA LEU A 287 15.39 4.38 0.28
C LEU A 287 16.11 3.33 1.15
N ALA A 288 16.75 2.32 0.54
CA ALA A 288 17.50 1.29 1.26
C ALA A 288 18.82 1.82 1.83
N ASP A 289 19.57 2.59 1.04
CA ASP A 289 20.95 2.96 1.36
C ASP A 289 21.06 4.11 2.37
N ARG A 290 20.09 5.02 2.35
CA ARG A 290 20.16 6.31 3.08
C ARG A 290 18.94 6.60 3.93
N GLY A 291 17.95 5.71 3.90
CA GLY A 291 16.68 5.90 4.56
C GLY A 291 16.71 5.58 6.04
N ASP A 292 15.83 6.24 6.79
CA ASP A 292 15.38 5.74 8.08
C ASP A 292 14.68 4.38 7.95
N TRP A 293 14.27 3.83 9.08
CA TRP A 293 13.66 2.50 9.13
C TRP A 293 12.40 2.39 8.26
N ASP A 294 11.53 3.41 8.24
CA ASP A 294 10.30 3.42 7.42
C ASP A 294 10.61 3.44 5.92
N SER A 295 11.65 4.18 5.54
CA SER A 295 12.18 4.21 4.18
C SER A 295 12.73 2.85 3.76
N GLN A 296 13.51 2.19 4.62
CA GLN A 296 14.04 0.84 4.37
C GLN A 296 12.93 -0.20 4.25
N PHE A 297 11.91 -0.13 5.10
CA PHE A 297 10.73 -0.98 5.00
C PHE A 297 10.01 -0.80 3.67
N THR A 298 9.85 0.46 3.23
CA THR A 298 9.27 0.78 1.94
C THR A 298 10.14 0.27 0.79
N ALA A 299 11.48 0.40 0.88
CA ALA A 299 12.41 -0.15 -0.09
C ALA A 299 12.24 -1.66 -0.27
N ALA A 300 12.11 -2.42 0.82
CA ALA A 300 11.87 -3.86 0.77
C ALA A 300 10.59 -4.19 -0.04
N PHE A 301 9.51 -3.43 0.18
CA PHE A 301 8.28 -3.58 -0.59
C PHE A 301 8.45 -3.24 -2.07
N LEU A 302 9.24 -2.21 -2.40
CA LEU A 302 9.56 -1.86 -3.79
C LEU A 302 10.42 -2.94 -4.47
N TYR A 303 11.37 -3.54 -3.75
CA TYR A 303 12.16 -4.68 -4.25
C TYR A 303 11.29 -5.91 -4.51
N ASP A 304 10.32 -6.20 -3.63
CA ASP A 304 9.34 -7.25 -3.89
C ASP A 304 8.53 -6.96 -5.16
N CYS A 305 8.11 -5.71 -5.35
CA CYS A 305 7.45 -5.29 -6.59
C CYS A 305 8.35 -5.50 -7.81
N LEU A 306 9.63 -5.11 -7.72
CA LEU A 306 10.62 -5.28 -8.79
C LEU A 306 10.86 -6.76 -9.11
N ALA A 307 10.98 -7.61 -8.09
CA ALA A 307 11.15 -9.06 -8.25
C ALA A 307 9.90 -9.69 -8.90
N ASN A 308 8.70 -9.26 -8.51
CA ASN A 308 7.45 -9.68 -9.13
C ASN A 308 7.40 -9.31 -10.62
N LEU A 309 7.70 -8.06 -10.95
CA LEU A 309 7.76 -7.61 -12.34
C LEU A 309 8.81 -8.40 -13.13
N THR A 310 10.03 -8.53 -12.61
CA THR A 310 11.10 -9.28 -13.27
C THR A 310 10.69 -10.73 -13.55
N ARG A 311 10.02 -11.41 -12.61
CA ARG A 311 9.48 -12.77 -12.82
C ARG A 311 8.38 -12.84 -13.88
N GLU A 312 7.63 -11.77 -14.08
CA GLU A 312 6.58 -11.70 -15.10
C GLU A 312 7.15 -11.41 -16.50
N PHE A 313 8.16 -10.54 -16.61
CA PHE A 313 8.70 -10.06 -17.91
C PHE A 313 9.96 -10.79 -18.37
N CYS A 314 10.83 -11.23 -17.46
CA CYS A 314 12.06 -11.98 -17.78
C CYS A 314 11.83 -13.49 -17.66
N ARG A 315 10.73 -14.00 -18.22
CA ARG A 315 10.40 -15.44 -18.23
C ARG A 315 11.30 -16.27 -19.15
N GLU A 316 12.29 -15.69 -19.82
CA GLU A 316 13.13 -16.45 -20.74
C GLU A 316 14.25 -17.21 -20.02
N ASN A 317 14.21 -18.53 -20.25
CA ASN A 317 15.31 -19.50 -20.25
C ASN A 317 15.62 -20.22 -18.93
N SER A 318 14.69 -21.09 -18.50
CA SER A 318 15.07 -22.33 -17.82
C SER A 318 15.83 -23.30 -18.75
N GLU A 319 15.94 -23.02 -20.04
CA GLU A 319 16.85 -23.72 -20.97
C GLU A 319 17.44 -22.70 -21.97
N GLY A 320 18.74 -22.42 -21.87
CA GLY A 320 19.53 -21.82 -22.96
C GLY A 320 19.48 -20.29 -23.13
N HIS A 321 20.20 -19.53 -22.31
CA HIS A 321 21.25 -18.57 -22.76
C HIS A 321 21.79 -17.76 -21.57
N ARG A 322 23.09 -17.95 -21.31
CA ARG A 322 23.90 -17.26 -20.30
C ARG A 322 24.34 -15.90 -20.84
N GLY A 323 24.26 -14.87 -20.00
CA GLY A 323 24.95 -13.60 -20.26
C GLY A 323 24.60 -12.52 -19.27
N GLU A 324 23.40 -11.95 -19.36
CA GLU A 324 23.15 -10.63 -18.77
C GLU A 324 22.13 -10.64 -17.61
N GLY A 325 21.19 -11.60 -17.57
CA GLY A 325 20.27 -11.78 -16.44
C GLY A 325 20.92 -12.26 -15.13
N SER A 326 22.21 -12.63 -15.17
CA SER A 326 22.97 -13.08 -14.00
C SER A 326 23.31 -11.95 -13.02
N LYS A 327 23.62 -10.74 -13.53
CA LYS A 327 24.10 -9.63 -12.67
C LYS A 327 23.01 -9.07 -11.76
N ILE A 328 21.76 -8.99 -12.24
CA ILE A 328 20.61 -8.51 -11.45
C ILE A 328 20.21 -9.55 -10.38
N ARG A 329 20.28 -10.86 -10.71
CA ARG A 329 20.04 -11.93 -9.72
C ARG A 329 21.10 -11.96 -8.61
N SER A 330 22.37 -11.72 -8.92
CA SER A 330 23.44 -11.72 -7.93
C SER A 330 23.25 -10.64 -6.86
N ASN A 331 22.81 -9.44 -7.25
CA ASN A 331 22.59 -8.34 -6.30
C ASN A 331 21.38 -8.59 -5.37
N ILE A 332 20.33 -9.23 -5.87
CA ILE A 332 19.12 -9.54 -5.07
C ILE A 332 19.36 -10.70 -4.10
N VAL A 333 20.16 -11.71 -4.48
CA VAL A 333 20.53 -12.83 -3.59
C VAL A 333 21.45 -12.35 -2.47
N LEU A 334 22.42 -11.49 -2.76
CA LEU A 334 23.28 -10.84 -1.76
C LEU A 334 22.45 -10.03 -0.74
N PHE A 335 21.42 -9.32 -1.18
CA PHE A 335 20.56 -8.54 -0.28
C PHE A 335 19.62 -9.40 0.58
N HIS A 336 19.13 -10.51 0.03
CA HIS A 336 18.33 -11.49 0.79
C HIS A 336 19.19 -12.28 1.81
N GLU A 337 20.51 -12.29 1.66
CA GLU A 337 21.47 -12.78 2.65
C GLU A 337 21.83 -11.71 3.69
N LEU A 338 21.95 -10.43 3.30
CA LEU A 338 22.11 -9.30 4.22
C LEU A 338 20.95 -9.12 5.20
N ILE A 339 19.71 -9.42 4.78
CA ILE A 339 18.53 -9.41 5.68
C ILE A 339 18.55 -10.59 6.68
N LYS A 340 19.36 -11.63 6.45
CA LYS A 340 19.45 -12.79 7.36
C LYS A 340 20.46 -12.61 8.48
N GLU A 341 21.43 -11.70 8.33
CA GLU A 341 22.41 -11.45 9.38
C GLU A 341 21.94 -10.27 10.26
N PRO A 342 21.62 -10.49 11.54
CA PRO A 342 21.38 -9.37 12.44
C PRO A 342 22.66 -8.54 12.55
N PRO A 343 22.56 -7.20 12.69
CA PRO A 343 23.74 -6.38 12.92
C PRO A 343 24.44 -6.91 14.17
N THR A 344 25.69 -7.35 14.00
CA THR A 344 26.59 -7.61 15.11
C THR A 344 26.67 -6.33 15.93
N ALA A 345 26.24 -6.43 17.19
CA ALA A 345 26.41 -5.35 18.14
C ALA A 345 27.90 -4.98 18.14
N VAL A 346 28.21 -3.77 17.67
CA VAL A 346 29.51 -3.15 17.89
C VAL A 346 29.56 -2.91 19.40
N SER A 347 30.26 -3.79 20.11
CA SER A 347 30.62 -3.58 21.50
C SER A 347 31.49 -2.33 21.57
N ALA A 348 31.03 -1.32 22.29
CA ALA A 348 31.89 -0.26 22.82
C ALA A 348 32.81 -0.84 23.91
#